data_AF-A0A7J6QKS2-F1
#
_entry.id   AF-A0A7J6QKS2-F1
#
_cell.length_a   1.000
_cell.length_b   1.000
_cell.length_c   1.000
_cell.angle_alpha   90.00
_cell.angle_beta   90.00
_cell.angle_gamma   90.00
#
_symmetry.space_group_name_H-M   'P 1'
#
loop_
_entity.id
_entity.type
_entity.pdbx_description
1 polymer ?
#
loop_
_entity_poly.entity_id
_entity_poly.type
_entity_poly.pdbx_seq_one_letter_code
_entity_poly.pdbx_strand_id
1 'polypeptide(L)'
;MPYEKIEALSLPEGAANYEKHPLLLEKNPKGLIPTLVVNWPDGREEVITESLVVVEYIDDLAAKFGFKGTPLLPRDDTAERQRILKAASFYNENITSPFYAVLMRNDKAEFDKMVAGAEKFVSEMRGPFFNGPQMCLVDIAAYPWIQRSFLLGHYKDPMFTLSRGSQPQLAKLFDWVDRMFATEAVKITDMPPEYYIKAYERYASGKASSKVGQAVMKGEPAHSI
;
A
#
# COMPACT_ATOMS: atom_id res chain seq x y z
N MET A 1 17.36 -1.42 12.49
CA MET A 1 16.95 -0.73 13.72
C MET A 1 16.14 -1.71 14.54
N PRO A 2 16.42 -1.91 15.84
CA PRO A 2 15.50 -2.67 16.67
C PRO A 2 14.14 -1.97 16.67
N TYR A 3 13.07 -2.72 16.50
CA TYR A 3 11.71 -2.22 16.54
C TYR A 3 10.81 -3.27 17.18
N GLU A 4 9.69 -2.81 17.72
CA GLU A 4 8.62 -3.65 18.21
C GLU A 4 7.42 -3.50 17.28
N LYS A 5 6.83 -4.62 16.86
CA LYS A 5 5.55 -4.62 16.13
C LYS A 5 4.42 -4.76 17.14
N ILE A 6 3.52 -3.78 17.17
CA ILE A 6 2.28 -3.85 17.95
C ILE A 6 1.12 -4.06 16.98
N GLU A 7 0.36 -5.14 17.15
CA GLU A 7 -0.88 -5.37 16.39
C GLU A 7 -1.97 -4.42 16.90
N ALA A 8 -2.20 -3.33 16.16
CA ALA A 8 -2.99 -2.21 16.65
C ALA A 8 -4.49 -2.35 16.37
N LEU A 9 -4.88 -3.28 15.50
CA LEU A 9 -6.26 -3.57 15.13
C LEU A 9 -6.56 -5.05 15.35
N SER A 10 -7.56 -5.36 16.17
CA SER A 10 -8.15 -6.70 16.27
C SER A 10 -9.60 -6.65 15.80
N LEU A 11 -10.04 -7.73 15.15
CA LEU A 11 -11.44 -7.88 14.78
C LEU A 11 -11.97 -9.16 15.44
N PRO A 12 -12.60 -9.05 16.62
CA PRO A 12 -13.22 -10.20 17.26
C PRO A 12 -14.29 -10.83 16.35
N GLU A 13 -14.48 -12.13 16.48
CA GLU A 13 -15.49 -12.85 15.70
C GLU A 13 -16.89 -12.26 15.97
N GLY A 14 -17.63 -11.97 14.90
CA GLY A 14 -18.96 -11.34 14.98
C GLY A 14 -18.97 -9.85 15.31
N ALA A 15 -17.83 -9.23 15.63
CA ALA A 15 -17.78 -7.80 15.97
C ALA A 15 -18.12 -6.92 14.76
N ALA A 16 -18.86 -5.84 14.96
CA ALA A 16 -19.17 -4.89 13.89
C ALA A 16 -18.00 -3.95 13.55
N ASN A 17 -17.07 -3.72 14.47
CA ASN A 17 -15.96 -2.77 14.32
C ASN A 17 -14.65 -3.39 14.77
N TYR A 18 -13.53 -2.88 14.24
CA TYR A 18 -12.22 -3.17 14.79
C TYR A 18 -12.10 -2.60 16.20
N GLU A 19 -11.57 -3.41 17.11
CA GLU A 19 -11.03 -2.92 18.37
C GLU A 19 -9.65 -2.33 18.09
N LYS A 20 -9.44 -1.11 18.61
CA LYS A 20 -8.19 -0.37 18.43
C LYS A 20 -7.38 -0.43 19.71
N HIS A 21 -6.11 -0.74 19.58
CA HIS A 21 -5.20 -0.74 20.72
C HIS A 21 -5.17 0.65 21.39
N PRO A 22 -5.22 0.76 22.73
CA PRO A 22 -5.24 2.06 23.43
C PRO A 22 -4.09 2.99 23.04
N LEU A 23 -2.87 2.44 22.91
CA LEU A 23 -1.69 3.20 22.47
C LEU A 23 -1.87 3.83 21.07
N LEU A 24 -2.59 3.16 20.14
CA LEU A 24 -2.86 3.75 18.83
C LEU A 24 -3.74 4.99 18.96
N LEU A 25 -4.75 4.95 19.82
CA LEU A 25 -5.66 6.08 20.04
C LEU A 25 -4.97 7.22 20.79
N GLU A 26 -4.08 6.90 21.74
CA GLU A 26 -3.25 7.86 22.46
C GLU A 26 -2.32 8.61 21.49
N LYS A 27 -1.55 7.87 20.68
CA LYS A 27 -0.52 8.45 19.82
C LYS A 27 -1.07 9.04 18.52
N ASN A 28 -2.15 8.47 17.99
CA ASN A 28 -2.80 8.94 16.78
C ASN A 28 -4.32 9.08 17.00
N PRO A 29 -4.83 10.29 17.29
CA PRO A 29 -6.26 10.51 17.50
C PRO A 29 -7.14 10.14 16.29
N LYS A 30 -6.58 10.06 15.07
CA LYS A 30 -7.32 9.54 13.91
C LYS A 30 -7.51 8.01 14.00
N GLY A 31 -6.69 7.32 14.79
CA GLY A 31 -6.68 5.88 14.99
C GLY A 31 -6.41 5.12 13.70
N LEU A 32 -5.48 5.61 12.88
CA LEU A 32 -5.13 5.04 11.57
C LEU A 32 -3.75 4.37 11.64
N ILE A 33 -3.58 3.29 10.88
CA ILE A 33 -2.30 2.59 10.72
C ILE A 33 -1.73 2.83 9.31
N PRO A 34 -0.40 2.78 9.15
CA PRO A 34 0.62 2.65 10.20
C PRO A 34 0.74 3.93 11.05
N THR A 35 1.13 3.76 12.31
CA THR A 35 1.58 4.84 13.22
C THR A 35 2.91 4.41 13.80
N LEU A 36 3.96 5.19 13.56
CA LEU A 36 5.31 4.92 14.05
C LEU A 36 5.57 5.81 15.27
N VAL A 37 6.01 5.21 16.37
CA VAL A 37 6.47 5.92 17.58
C VAL A 37 7.97 5.73 17.71
N VAL A 38 8.70 6.83 17.83
CA VAL A 38 10.17 6.83 17.91
C VAL A 38 10.59 7.45 19.22
N ASN A 39 11.17 6.64 20.09
CA ASN A 39 11.73 7.07 21.37
C ASN A 39 13.24 7.27 21.22
N TRP A 40 13.70 8.50 21.45
CA TRP A 40 15.11 8.89 21.33
C TRP A 40 15.84 8.77 22.67
N PRO A 41 17.16 8.51 22.68
CA PRO A 41 17.94 8.44 23.92
C PRO A 41 17.95 9.73 24.76
N ASP A 42 17.68 10.88 24.13
CA ASP A 42 17.57 12.18 24.79
C ASP A 42 16.20 12.41 25.47
N GLY A 43 15.30 11.42 25.41
CA GLY A 43 13.96 11.48 25.98
C GLY A 43 12.90 12.08 25.05
N ARG A 44 13.23 12.47 23.81
CA ARG A 44 12.20 12.87 22.83
C ARG A 44 11.40 11.67 22.35
N GLU A 45 10.09 11.88 22.22
CA GLU A 45 9.18 10.98 21.50
C GLU A 45 8.70 11.68 20.24
N GLU A 46 8.80 11.02 19.09
CA GLU A 46 8.24 11.48 17.81
C GLU A 46 7.17 10.50 17.34
N VAL A 47 6.03 11.01 16.89
CA VAL A 47 4.95 10.20 16.31
C VAL A 47 4.81 10.56 14.84
N ILE A 48 5.02 9.57 13.97
CA ILE A 48 4.93 9.71 12.52
C ILE A 48 3.73 8.93 12.01
N THR A 49 2.86 9.61 11.27
CA THR A 49 1.63 9.06 10.67
C THR A 49 1.66 9.25 9.16
N GLU A 50 0.69 8.64 8.46
CA GLU A 50 0.61 8.58 6.99
C GLU A 50 1.66 7.61 6.40
N SER A 51 1.22 6.61 5.64
CA SER A 51 2.07 5.47 5.25
C SER A 51 3.33 5.87 4.49
N LEU A 52 3.22 6.75 3.49
CA LEU A 52 4.36 7.18 2.68
C LEU A 52 5.34 8.05 3.48
N VAL A 53 4.85 8.87 4.41
CA VAL A 53 5.69 9.68 5.31
C VAL A 53 6.44 8.78 6.28
N VAL A 54 5.79 7.74 6.81
CA VAL A 54 6.45 6.74 7.66
C VAL A 54 7.58 6.03 6.90
N VAL A 55 7.36 5.61 5.65
CA VAL A 55 8.41 4.96 4.85
C VAL A 55 9.58 5.91 4.57
N GLU A 56 9.29 7.16 4.17
CA GLU A 56 10.30 8.19 3.96
C GLU A 56 11.13 8.46 5.23
N TYR A 57 10.47 8.61 6.37
CA TYR A 57 11.12 8.83 7.65
C TYR A 57 12.03 7.65 8.05
N ILE A 58 11.58 6.41 7.84
CA ILE A 58 12.41 5.21 8.10
C ILE A 58 13.62 5.16 7.16
N ASP A 59 13.45 5.49 5.88
CA ASP A 59 14.54 5.54 4.90
C ASP A 59 15.59 6.60 5.31
N ASP A 60 15.14 7.77 5.78
CA ASP A 60 16.00 8.84 6.30
C ASP A 60 16.77 8.42 7.56
N LEU A 61 16.11 7.72 8.50
CA LEU A 61 16.78 7.18 9.67
C LEU A 61 17.79 6.09 9.31
N ALA A 62 17.45 5.20 8.38
CA ALA A 62 18.35 4.17 7.90
C ALA A 62 19.65 4.78 7.36
N ALA A 63 19.53 5.84 6.55
CA ALA A 63 20.68 6.60 6.04
C ALA A 63 21.46 7.30 7.17
N LYS A 64 20.76 8.04 8.04
CA LYS A 64 21.36 8.80 9.16
C LYS A 64 22.21 7.92 10.08
N PHE A 65 21.77 6.69 10.32
CA PHE A 65 22.43 5.75 11.23
C PHE A 65 23.30 4.70 10.51
N GLY A 66 23.51 4.84 9.19
CA GLY A 66 24.40 3.96 8.43
C GLY A 66 23.93 2.51 8.32
N PHE A 67 22.61 2.27 8.31
CA PHE A 67 22.08 0.94 8.03
C PHE A 67 22.42 0.53 6.59
N LYS A 68 22.83 -0.73 6.44
CA LYS A 68 23.13 -1.30 5.12
C LYS A 68 21.85 -1.47 4.31
N GLY A 69 21.86 -1.03 3.06
CA GLY A 69 20.74 -1.16 2.14
C GLY A 69 20.82 -0.12 1.02
N THR A 70 20.05 -0.31 -0.05
CA THR A 70 19.84 0.73 -1.06
C THR A 70 18.77 1.70 -0.56
N PRO A 71 19.01 3.02 -0.60
CA PRO A 71 17.98 4.00 -0.27
C PRO A 71 16.75 3.85 -1.16
N LEU A 72 15.56 3.96 -0.57
CA LEU A 72 14.29 3.96 -1.31
C LEU A 72 14.05 5.27 -2.05
N LEU A 73 14.75 6.32 -1.62
CA LEU A 73 14.70 7.66 -2.19
C LEU A 73 16.09 8.13 -2.63
N PRO A 74 16.20 8.79 -3.80
CA PRO A 74 17.43 9.49 -4.21
C PRO A 74 17.89 10.47 -3.13
N ARG A 75 19.20 10.49 -2.85
CA ARG A 75 19.81 11.32 -1.79
C ARG A 75 20.49 12.56 -2.32
N ASP A 76 21.23 12.41 -3.42
CA ASP A 76 22.07 13.49 -3.98
C ASP A 76 21.41 14.22 -5.16
N ASP A 77 20.21 13.80 -5.56
CA ASP A 77 19.44 14.42 -6.63
C ASP A 77 18.05 14.82 -6.13
N THR A 78 17.91 16.09 -5.77
CA THR A 78 16.66 16.66 -5.26
C THR A 78 15.53 16.56 -6.28
N ALA A 79 15.79 16.77 -7.56
CA ALA A 79 14.75 16.75 -8.59
C ALA A 79 14.21 15.34 -8.80
N GLU A 80 15.11 14.36 -8.87
CA GLU A 80 14.73 12.95 -8.98
C GLU A 80 14.03 12.45 -7.71
N ARG A 81 14.46 12.91 -6.53
CA ARG A 81 13.77 12.62 -5.26
C ARG A 81 12.33 13.11 -5.27
N GLN A 82 12.09 14.34 -5.70
CA GLN A 82 10.73 14.90 -5.81
C GLN A 82 9.89 14.17 -6.86
N ARG A 83 10.49 13.73 -7.98
CA ARG A 83 9.82 12.91 -8.98
C ARG A 83 9.33 11.59 -8.37
N ILE A 84 10.16 10.91 -7.57
CA ILE A 84 9.82 9.65 -6.92
C ILE A 84 8.72 9.82 -5.86
N LEU A 85 8.80 10.84 -5.02
CA LEU A 85 7.73 11.15 -4.04
C LEU A 85 6.38 11.38 -4.74
N LYS A 86 6.38 12.24 -5.77
CA LYS A 86 5.18 12.53 -6.55
C LYS A 86 4.60 11.29 -7.23
N ALA A 87 5.47 10.45 -7.81
CA ALA A 87 5.05 9.20 -8.42
C ALA A 87 4.46 8.23 -7.39
N ALA A 88 5.08 8.08 -6.21
CA ALA A 88 4.58 7.23 -5.14
C ALA A 88 3.18 7.67 -4.66
N SER A 89 2.96 8.98 -4.44
CA SER A 89 1.64 9.52 -4.10
C SER A 89 0.62 9.22 -5.21
N PHE A 90 1.00 9.52 -6.46
CA PHE A 90 0.12 9.30 -7.62
C PHE A 90 -0.33 7.85 -7.72
N TYR A 91 0.58 6.87 -7.67
CA TYR A 91 0.22 5.47 -7.80
C TYR A 91 -0.47 4.92 -6.54
N ASN A 92 -0.15 5.41 -5.35
CA ASN A 92 -0.92 5.11 -4.16
C ASN A 92 -2.39 5.56 -4.33
N GLU A 93 -2.64 6.77 -4.81
CA GLU A 93 -4.00 7.31 -5.00
C GLU A 93 -4.76 6.61 -6.14
N ASN A 94 -4.11 6.46 -7.30
CA ASN A 94 -4.72 5.99 -8.55
C ASN A 94 -4.76 4.46 -8.69
N ILE A 95 -4.25 3.71 -7.70
CA ILE A 95 -4.45 2.25 -7.63
C ILE A 95 -5.33 1.91 -6.42
N THR A 96 -5.06 2.49 -5.24
CA THR A 96 -5.83 2.17 -4.02
C THR A 96 -7.29 2.55 -4.11
N SER A 97 -7.59 3.76 -4.57
CA SER A 97 -8.99 4.24 -4.58
C SER A 97 -9.82 3.51 -5.63
N PRO A 98 -9.33 3.31 -6.86
CA PRO A 98 -10.02 2.47 -7.83
C PRO A 98 -10.20 1.03 -7.34
N PHE A 99 -9.20 0.44 -6.68
CA PHE A 99 -9.31 -0.89 -6.08
C PHE A 99 -10.52 -0.99 -5.15
N TYR A 100 -10.67 -0.07 -4.19
CA TYR A 100 -11.83 -0.10 -3.28
C TYR A 100 -13.15 0.21 -3.98
N ALA A 101 -13.17 1.11 -4.96
CA ALA A 101 -14.36 1.41 -5.72
C ALA A 101 -14.87 0.18 -6.50
N VAL A 102 -13.98 -0.56 -7.16
CA VAL A 102 -14.31 -1.83 -7.82
C VAL A 102 -14.79 -2.84 -6.78
N LEU A 103 -14.01 -3.03 -5.70
CA LEU A 103 -14.31 -4.01 -4.66
C LEU A 103 -15.64 -3.76 -3.93
N MET A 104 -16.07 -2.52 -3.78
CA MET A 104 -17.27 -2.19 -3.02
C MET A 104 -18.49 -1.93 -3.91
N ARG A 105 -18.29 -1.47 -5.15
CA ARG A 105 -19.36 -0.98 -6.03
C ARG A 105 -19.42 -1.65 -7.40
N ASN A 106 -18.55 -2.62 -7.69
CA ASN A 106 -18.50 -3.31 -8.99
C ASN A 106 -18.25 -2.34 -10.17
N ASP A 107 -17.43 -1.31 -9.93
CA ASP A 107 -17.29 -0.15 -10.81
C ASP A 107 -16.30 -0.41 -11.95
N LYS A 108 -16.82 -0.76 -13.14
CA LYS A 108 -16.00 -1.05 -14.33
C LYS A 108 -15.14 0.14 -14.78
N ALA A 109 -15.63 1.37 -14.62
CA ALA A 109 -14.87 2.55 -15.04
C ALA A 109 -13.63 2.75 -14.13
N GLU A 110 -13.77 2.48 -12.84
CA GLU A 110 -12.63 2.49 -11.91
C GLU A 110 -11.64 1.36 -12.18
N PHE A 111 -12.13 0.18 -12.58
CA PHE A 111 -11.22 -0.88 -13.04
C PHE A 111 -10.42 -0.46 -14.29
N ASP A 112 -11.07 0.17 -15.27
CA ASP A 112 -10.38 0.67 -16.46
C ASP A 112 -9.34 1.74 -16.12
N LYS A 113 -9.62 2.60 -15.13
CA LYS A 113 -8.63 3.55 -14.58
C LYS A 113 -7.45 2.83 -13.93
N MET A 114 -7.69 1.75 -13.19
CA MET A 114 -6.63 0.95 -12.59
C MET A 114 -5.74 0.28 -13.66
N VAL A 115 -6.33 -0.23 -14.74
CA VAL A 115 -5.57 -0.76 -15.90
C VAL A 115 -4.75 0.33 -16.56
N ALA A 116 -5.33 1.50 -16.85
CA ALA A 116 -4.61 2.63 -17.43
C ALA A 116 -3.48 3.14 -16.51
N GLY A 117 -3.72 3.15 -15.19
CA GLY A 117 -2.71 3.46 -14.18
C GLY A 117 -1.54 2.46 -14.21
N ALA A 118 -1.82 1.17 -14.37
CA ALA A 118 -0.80 0.14 -14.51
C ALA A 118 -0.01 0.26 -15.83
N GLU A 119 -0.67 0.59 -16.94
CA GLU A 119 0.00 0.88 -18.22
C GLU A 119 0.95 2.08 -18.10
N LYS A 120 0.50 3.14 -17.42
CA LYS A 120 1.33 4.31 -17.12
C LYS A 120 2.50 3.97 -16.19
N PHE A 121 2.29 3.14 -15.17
CA PHE A 121 3.37 2.66 -14.30
C PHE A 121 4.46 2.00 -15.12
N VAL A 122 4.08 1.04 -15.98
CA VAL A 122 5.00 0.29 -16.84
C VAL A 122 5.77 1.18 -17.82
N SER A 123 5.11 2.22 -18.36
CA SER A 123 5.75 3.15 -19.31
C SER A 123 6.77 4.07 -18.63
N GLU A 124 6.59 4.37 -17.35
CA GLU A 124 7.53 5.18 -16.55
C GLU A 124 8.65 4.36 -15.89
N MET A 125 8.50 3.03 -15.81
CA MET A 125 9.52 2.14 -15.24
C MET A 125 10.85 2.22 -16.02
N ARG A 126 11.93 2.55 -15.31
CA ARG A 126 13.30 2.69 -15.86
C ARG A 126 14.17 1.42 -15.72
N GLY A 127 13.63 0.33 -15.18
CA GLY A 127 14.37 -0.91 -14.98
C GLY A 127 13.49 -2.07 -14.55
N PRO A 128 14.06 -3.13 -13.95
CA PRO A 128 13.29 -4.23 -13.35
C PRO A 128 12.42 -3.78 -12.17
N PHE A 129 12.79 -2.68 -11.50
CA PHE A 129 11.98 -1.92 -10.55
C PHE A 129 11.69 -0.52 -11.12
N PHE A 130 10.80 0.24 -10.48
CA PHE A 130 10.30 1.50 -11.03
C PHE A 130 11.42 2.48 -11.42
N ASN A 131 12.42 2.67 -10.54
CA ASN A 131 13.50 3.62 -10.79
C ASN A 131 14.85 2.99 -11.14
N GLY A 132 14.88 1.75 -11.65
CA GLY A 132 16.10 1.10 -12.10
C GLY A 132 16.30 -0.30 -11.52
N PRO A 133 17.53 -0.68 -11.14
CA PRO A 133 17.86 -2.05 -10.75
C PRO A 133 17.43 -2.44 -9.34
N GLN A 134 17.05 -1.47 -8.50
CA GLN A 134 16.69 -1.66 -7.09
C GLN A 134 15.31 -1.07 -6.81
N MET A 135 14.63 -1.64 -5.81
CA MET A 135 13.33 -1.17 -5.32
C MET A 135 13.42 0.27 -4.79
N CYS A 136 12.42 1.10 -5.07
CA CYS A 136 12.27 2.45 -4.55
C CYS A 136 10.89 2.66 -3.89
N LEU A 137 10.64 3.86 -3.38
CA LEU A 137 9.39 4.20 -2.71
C LEU A 137 8.14 3.96 -3.60
N VAL A 138 8.24 4.17 -4.91
CA VAL A 138 7.10 3.96 -5.83
C VAL A 138 6.70 2.49 -5.88
N ASP A 139 7.68 1.59 -5.87
CA ASP A 139 7.42 0.15 -5.88
C ASP A 139 6.67 -0.27 -4.60
N ILE A 140 7.11 0.23 -3.43
CA ILE A 140 6.49 -0.02 -2.13
C ILE A 140 5.06 0.53 -2.08
N ALA A 141 4.82 1.69 -2.67
CA ALA A 141 3.50 2.31 -2.70
C ALA A 141 2.49 1.54 -3.58
N ALA A 142 2.93 1.05 -4.74
CA ALA A 142 2.04 0.44 -5.73
C ALA A 142 1.82 -1.06 -5.50
N TYR A 143 2.86 -1.80 -5.08
CA TYR A 143 2.85 -3.26 -5.03
C TYR A 143 1.72 -3.88 -4.22
N PRO A 144 1.41 -3.40 -2.99
CA PRO A 144 0.39 -4.05 -2.17
C PRO A 144 -1.00 -4.06 -2.83
N TRP A 145 -1.31 -3.09 -3.68
CA TRP A 145 -2.61 -3.01 -4.36
C TRP A 145 -2.66 -3.79 -5.65
N ILE A 146 -1.55 -3.82 -6.40
CA ILE A 146 -1.44 -4.64 -7.61
C ILE A 146 -1.47 -6.13 -7.23
N GLN A 147 -0.71 -6.53 -6.20
CA GLN A 147 -0.70 -7.91 -5.71
C GLN A 147 -2.10 -8.34 -5.24
N ARG A 148 -2.84 -7.47 -4.53
CA ARG A 148 -4.19 -7.76 -4.03
C ARG A 148 -5.29 -7.67 -5.08
N SER A 149 -5.00 -7.25 -6.31
CA SER A 149 -6.00 -7.07 -7.37
C SER A 149 -6.78 -8.35 -7.69
N PHE A 150 -6.25 -9.54 -7.38
CA PHE A 150 -6.98 -10.80 -7.52
C PHE A 150 -8.29 -10.83 -6.72
N LEU A 151 -8.37 -10.08 -5.61
CA LEU A 151 -9.58 -9.97 -4.78
C LEU A 151 -10.76 -9.38 -5.55
N LEU A 152 -10.50 -8.52 -6.53
CA LEU A 152 -11.55 -7.92 -7.36
C LEU A 152 -12.28 -9.01 -8.15
N GLY A 153 -11.53 -9.90 -8.82
CA GLY A 153 -12.14 -11.01 -9.55
C GLY A 153 -12.74 -12.08 -8.65
N HIS A 154 -12.15 -12.32 -7.47
CA HIS A 154 -12.70 -13.26 -6.49
C HIS A 154 -14.09 -12.83 -5.99
N TYR A 155 -14.26 -11.53 -5.66
CA TYR A 155 -15.48 -11.03 -5.02
C TYR A 155 -16.55 -10.48 -5.97
N LYS A 156 -16.17 -10.13 -7.20
CA LYS A 156 -17.03 -9.39 -8.12
C LYS A 156 -17.26 -10.13 -9.42
N ASP A 157 -16.30 -10.03 -10.33
CA ASP A 157 -16.38 -10.68 -11.64
C ASP A 157 -14.95 -10.97 -12.10
N PRO A 158 -14.64 -12.19 -12.60
CA PRO A 158 -13.31 -12.54 -13.12
C PRO A 158 -12.73 -11.55 -14.13
N MET A 159 -13.56 -10.76 -14.83
CA MET A 159 -13.09 -9.68 -15.71
C MET A 159 -12.26 -8.61 -14.99
N PHE A 160 -12.41 -8.46 -13.67
CA PHE A 160 -11.67 -7.52 -12.84
C PHE A 160 -10.35 -8.06 -12.29
N THR A 161 -9.93 -9.26 -12.71
CA THR A 161 -8.60 -9.78 -12.39
C THR A 161 -7.57 -9.17 -13.32
N LEU A 162 -6.52 -8.55 -12.75
CA LEU A 162 -5.29 -8.29 -13.49
C LEU A 162 -4.54 -9.62 -13.65
N SER A 163 -4.38 -10.09 -14.88
CA SER A 163 -3.62 -11.30 -15.17
C SER A 163 -2.85 -11.19 -16.49
N ARG A 164 -1.79 -11.98 -16.62
CA ARG A 164 -1.00 -12.08 -17.86
C ARG A 164 -1.88 -12.47 -19.07
N GLY A 165 -2.92 -13.26 -18.85
CA GLY A 165 -3.82 -13.72 -19.91
C GLY A 165 -4.82 -12.66 -20.36
N SER A 166 -5.40 -11.92 -19.41
CA SER A 166 -6.41 -10.89 -19.69
C SER A 166 -5.83 -9.54 -20.09
N GLN A 167 -4.59 -9.24 -19.68
CA GLN A 167 -3.89 -8.00 -20.02
C GLN A 167 -2.45 -8.28 -20.49
N PRO A 168 -2.25 -8.85 -21.69
CA PRO A 168 -0.91 -9.16 -22.21
C PRO A 168 -0.03 -7.91 -22.37
N GLN A 169 -0.62 -6.74 -22.59
CA GLN A 169 0.11 -5.46 -22.65
C GLN A 169 0.79 -5.09 -21.31
N LEU A 170 0.35 -5.69 -20.20
CA LEU A 170 0.93 -5.52 -18.87
C LEU A 170 2.01 -6.57 -18.54
N ALA A 171 2.54 -7.31 -19.52
CA ALA A 171 3.56 -8.35 -19.28
C ALA A 171 4.73 -7.87 -18.38
N LYS A 172 5.26 -6.67 -18.63
CA LYS A 172 6.33 -6.05 -17.83
C LYS A 172 5.89 -5.74 -16.39
N LEU A 173 4.62 -5.43 -16.16
CA LEU A 173 4.07 -5.26 -14.80
C LEU A 173 4.12 -6.59 -14.04
N PHE A 174 3.70 -7.67 -14.68
CA PHE A 174 3.68 -8.97 -14.02
C PHE A 174 5.11 -9.50 -13.77
N ASP A 175 6.06 -9.21 -14.66
CA ASP A 175 7.48 -9.50 -14.40
C ASP A 175 8.01 -8.70 -13.19
N TRP A 176 7.53 -7.48 -13.02
CA TRP A 176 7.81 -6.68 -11.83
C TRP A 176 7.14 -7.22 -10.57
N VAL A 177 5.88 -7.70 -10.64
CA VAL A 177 5.19 -8.36 -9.53
C VAL A 177 5.96 -9.59 -9.07
N ASP A 178 6.43 -10.42 -10.00
CA ASP A 178 7.22 -11.62 -9.70
C ASP A 178 8.54 -11.27 -9.00
N ARG A 179 9.19 -10.19 -9.41
CA ARG A 179 10.43 -9.68 -8.77
C ARG A 179 10.17 -9.12 -7.38
N MET A 180 9.09 -8.35 -7.20
CA MET A 180 8.67 -7.86 -5.89
C MET A 180 8.39 -9.04 -4.96
N PHE A 181 7.62 -10.03 -5.40
CA PHE A 181 7.36 -11.24 -4.60
C PHE A 181 8.63 -12.05 -4.31
N ALA A 182 9.62 -12.05 -5.21
CA ALA A 182 10.90 -12.72 -4.97
C ALA A 182 11.78 -12.00 -3.94
N THR A 183 11.52 -10.73 -3.63
CA THR A 183 12.30 -9.89 -2.71
C THR A 183 12.07 -10.31 -1.27
N GLU A 184 13.15 -10.57 -0.52
CA GLU A 184 13.06 -11.12 0.85
C GLU A 184 12.22 -10.23 1.79
N ALA A 185 12.43 -8.92 1.75
CA ALA A 185 11.68 -7.97 2.57
C ALA A 185 10.17 -8.00 2.28
N VAL A 186 9.76 -8.34 1.05
CA VAL A 186 8.36 -8.50 0.68
C VAL A 186 7.83 -9.84 1.18
N LYS A 187 8.55 -10.94 0.92
CA LYS A 187 8.16 -12.30 1.33
C LYS A 187 7.80 -12.42 2.81
N ILE A 188 8.60 -11.82 3.69
CA ILE A 188 8.38 -11.89 5.14
C ILE A 188 7.15 -11.10 5.61
N THR A 189 6.56 -10.27 4.74
CA THR A 189 5.36 -9.47 5.01
C THR A 189 4.13 -9.94 4.26
N ASP A 190 4.30 -10.81 3.26
CA ASP A 190 3.19 -11.31 2.48
C ASP A 190 2.39 -12.35 3.27
N MET A 191 1.10 -12.42 2.96
CA MET A 191 0.16 -13.33 3.59
C MET A 191 -0.45 -14.23 2.52
N PRO A 192 -0.87 -15.45 2.85
CA PRO A 192 -1.43 -16.33 1.84
C PRO A 192 -2.80 -15.80 1.35
N PRO A 193 -3.25 -16.15 0.13
CA PRO A 193 -4.46 -15.60 -0.47
C PRO A 193 -5.71 -15.67 0.40
N GLU A 194 -5.89 -16.77 1.16
CA GLU A 194 -7.02 -16.98 2.07
C GLU A 194 -7.09 -15.93 3.19
N TYR A 195 -5.93 -15.44 3.66
CA TYR A 195 -5.87 -14.37 4.64
C TYR A 195 -6.46 -13.09 4.05
N TYR A 196 -6.03 -12.72 2.84
CA TYR A 196 -6.53 -11.53 2.15
C TYR A 196 -8.02 -11.65 1.82
N ILE A 197 -8.46 -12.81 1.33
CA ILE A 197 -9.89 -13.06 1.09
C ILE A 197 -10.67 -12.76 2.36
N LYS A 198 -10.35 -13.41 3.49
CA LYS A 198 -11.03 -13.19 4.76
C LYS A 198 -10.98 -11.72 5.23
N ALA A 199 -9.83 -11.06 5.11
CA ALA A 199 -9.64 -9.67 5.54
C ALA A 199 -10.51 -8.67 4.74
N TYR A 200 -10.77 -8.95 3.46
CA TYR A 200 -11.50 -8.04 2.57
C TYR A 200 -12.99 -8.37 2.38
N GLU A 201 -13.48 -9.51 2.90
CA GLU A 201 -14.88 -9.95 2.79
C GLU A 201 -15.89 -8.87 3.19
N ARG A 202 -15.56 -8.12 4.26
CA ARG A 202 -16.44 -7.06 4.78
C ARG A 202 -16.52 -5.85 3.87
N TYR A 203 -15.42 -5.50 3.21
CA TYR A 203 -15.43 -4.44 2.20
C TYR A 203 -16.25 -4.89 1.00
N ALA A 204 -16.00 -6.11 0.53
CA ALA A 204 -16.70 -6.68 -0.61
C ALA A 204 -18.23 -6.78 -0.42
N SER A 205 -18.67 -7.05 0.81
CA SER A 205 -20.08 -7.17 1.20
C SER A 205 -20.75 -5.86 1.66
N GLY A 206 -20.03 -4.72 1.63
CA GLY A 206 -20.57 -3.43 2.06
C GLY A 206 -20.81 -3.31 3.57
N LYS A 207 -20.21 -4.18 4.38
CA LYS A 207 -20.33 -4.23 5.85
C LYS A 207 -19.08 -3.67 6.56
N ALA A 208 -18.19 -3.03 5.82
CA ALA A 208 -17.00 -2.40 6.37
C ALA A 208 -17.36 -1.09 7.08
N SER A 209 -17.01 -1.00 8.36
CA SER A 209 -17.21 0.16 9.22
C SER A 209 -15.93 0.97 9.45
N SER A 210 -14.83 0.57 8.80
CA SER A 210 -13.60 1.36 8.80
C SER A 210 -13.83 2.72 8.16
N LYS A 211 -12.96 3.71 8.47
CA LYS A 211 -13.03 5.04 7.85
C LYS A 211 -12.96 4.94 6.31
N VAL A 212 -12.11 4.07 5.78
CA VAL A 212 -12.01 3.78 4.34
C VAL A 212 -13.33 3.23 3.79
N GLY A 213 -13.92 2.22 4.45
CA GLY A 213 -15.19 1.66 4.02
C GLY A 213 -16.30 2.71 4.00
N GLN A 214 -16.36 3.56 5.04
CA GLN A 214 -17.35 4.63 5.13
C GLN A 214 -17.18 5.70 4.05
N ALA A 215 -15.95 6.15 3.76
CA ALA A 215 -15.70 7.10 2.67
C ALA A 215 -16.14 6.54 1.32
N VAL A 216 -15.70 5.32 0.98
CA VAL A 216 -15.99 4.71 -0.32
C VAL A 216 -17.50 4.49 -0.52
N MET A 217 -18.23 4.10 0.55
CA MET A 217 -19.69 4.01 0.52
C MET A 217 -20.37 5.36 0.26
N LYS A 218 -19.78 6.48 0.71
CA LYS A 218 -20.27 7.84 0.44
C LYS A 218 -19.83 8.39 -0.91
N GLY A 219 -19.05 7.64 -1.69
CA GLY A 219 -18.51 8.11 -2.96
C GLY A 219 -17.17 8.85 -2.84
N GLU A 220 -16.61 8.94 -1.64
CA GLU A 220 -15.33 9.61 -1.38
C GLU A 220 -14.14 8.68 -1.70
N PRO A 221 -12.99 9.22 -2.15
CA PRO A 221 -11.82 8.40 -2.42
C PRO A 221 -11.21 7.78 -1.15
N ALA A 222 -10.69 6.56 -1.26
CA ALA A 222 -10.05 5.89 -0.12
C ALA A 222 -8.77 6.61 0.37
N HIS A 223 -8.08 7.31 -0.52
CA HIS A 223 -6.82 8.01 -0.22
C HIS A 223 -7.00 9.33 0.54
N SER A 224 -8.23 9.83 0.70
CA SER A 224 -8.51 11.09 1.42
C SER A 224 -8.85 10.88 2.90
N ILE A 225 -8.78 9.65 3.39
CA ILE A 225 -9.07 9.24 4.78
C ILE A 225 -7.81 9.32 5.64
#